data_AF-X1KAW6-F1
#
_entry.id   AF-X1KAW6-F1
#
_cell.length_a   1.000
_cell.length_b   1.000
_cell.length_c   1.000
_cell.angle_alpha   90.00
_cell.angle_beta   90.00
_cell.angle_gamma   90.00
#
_symmetry.space_group_name_H-M   'P 1'
#
loop_
_entity.id
_entity.type
_entity.pdbx_description
1 polymer ?
#
loop_
_entity_poly.entity_id
_entity_poly.type
_entity_poly.pdbx_seq_one_letter_code
_entity_poly.pdbx_strand_id
1 'polypeptide(L)'
;EGSKNKDAAYKFVEFMVSEETQLTMAETAQISILKSVADSDYVKNHEFYPVYMDQLKTARARTVHPGWQRMDAAIKLGIEEVINGVKTVQEALDDVADEINAIIEEYE
;
A
#
# COMPACT_ATOMS: atom_id res chain seq x y z
N GLU A 1 -13.46 1.92 21.54
CA GLU A 1 -14.14 3.24 21.59
C GLU A 1 -13.56 4.17 20.52
N GLY A 2 -14.31 5.19 20.09
CA GLY A 2 -13.85 6.19 19.11
C GLY A 2 -13.31 7.48 19.75
N SER A 3 -12.59 8.29 18.96
CA SER A 3 -12.04 9.59 19.39
C SER A 3 -13.10 10.50 20.02
N LYS A 4 -12.74 11.20 21.11
CA LYS A 4 -13.58 12.21 21.77
C LYS A 4 -13.53 13.59 21.09
N ASN A 5 -12.59 13.81 20.16
CA ASN A 5 -12.35 15.10 19.48
C ASN A 5 -12.48 14.96 17.95
N LYS A 6 -13.59 14.40 17.48
CA LYS A 6 -13.76 14.06 16.05
C LYS A 6 -13.65 15.26 15.12
N ASP A 7 -14.24 16.40 15.49
CA ASP A 7 -14.21 17.61 14.65
C ASP A 7 -12.79 18.18 14.52
N ALA A 8 -12.04 18.20 15.63
CA ALA A 8 -10.65 18.65 15.61
C ALA A 8 -9.76 17.69 14.80
N ALA A 9 -9.99 16.38 14.94
CA ALA A 9 -9.30 15.36 14.15
C ALA A 9 -9.60 15.50 12.65
N TYR A 10 -10.85 15.78 12.28
CA TYR A 10 -11.24 16.01 10.89
C TYR A 10 -10.55 17.25 10.30
N LYS A 11 -10.58 18.39 11.02
CA LYS A 11 -9.87 19.61 10.60
C LYS A 11 -8.37 19.39 10.44
N PHE A 12 -7.77 18.58 11.30
CA PHE A 12 -6.36 18.22 11.16
C PHE A 12 -6.11 17.38 9.89
N VAL A 13 -6.98 16.42 9.59
CA VAL A 13 -6.90 15.67 8.32
C VAL A 13 -7.03 16.60 7.12
N GLU A 14 -7.99 17.53 7.13
CA GLU A 14 -8.16 18.53 6.07
C GLU A 14 -6.88 19.36 5.87
N PHE A 15 -6.26 19.82 6.95
CA PHE A 15 -4.99 20.53 6.89
C PHE A 15 -3.87 19.66 6.31
N MET A 16 -3.77 18.40 6.73
CA MET A 16 -2.73 17.47 6.26
C MET A 16 -2.85 17.11 4.78
N VAL A 17 -4.07 17.14 4.23
CA VAL A 17 -4.34 16.92 2.80
C VAL A 17 -4.55 18.21 2.02
N SER A 18 -4.22 19.37 2.60
CA SER A 18 -4.20 20.64 1.85
C SER A 18 -3.04 20.67 0.86
N GLU A 19 -3.16 21.47 -0.21
CA GLU A 19 -2.09 21.59 -1.23
C GLU A 19 -0.76 22.06 -0.63
N GLU A 20 -0.80 23.04 0.28
CA GLU A 20 0.39 23.58 0.94
C GLU A 20 1.14 22.50 1.74
N THR A 21 0.42 21.77 2.58
CA THR A 21 1.01 20.70 3.40
C THR A 21 1.51 19.55 2.52
N GLN A 22 0.75 19.18 1.49
CA GLN A 22 1.12 18.12 0.56
C GLN A 22 2.35 18.49 -0.30
N LEU A 23 2.49 19.76 -0.69
CA LEU A 23 3.68 20.25 -1.38
C LEU A 23 4.90 20.21 -0.45
N THR A 24 4.74 20.67 0.79
CA THR A 24 5.79 20.57 1.82
C THR A 24 6.22 19.10 2.04
N MET A 25 5.28 18.16 2.04
CA MET A 25 5.60 16.73 2.15
C MET A 25 6.37 16.21 0.92
N ALA A 26 6.08 16.73 -0.28
CA ALA A 26 6.82 16.38 -1.48
C ALA A 26 8.29 16.81 -1.43
N GLU A 27 8.64 17.83 -0.63
CA GLU A 27 10.04 18.18 -0.35
C GLU A 27 10.79 17.07 0.39
N THR A 28 10.07 16.19 1.07
CA THR A 28 10.61 15.03 1.80
C THR A 28 10.39 13.69 1.08
N ALA A 29 10.26 13.73 -0.24
CA ALA A 29 10.05 12.56 -1.09
C ALA A 29 8.73 11.79 -0.85
N GLN A 30 7.75 12.38 -0.17
CA GLN A 30 6.40 11.82 -0.12
C GLN A 30 5.66 12.10 -1.43
N ILE A 31 4.97 11.10 -1.98
CA ILE A 31 4.14 11.31 -3.18
C ILE A 31 2.76 11.78 -2.71
N SER A 32 2.32 12.94 -3.21
CA SER A 32 1.01 13.48 -2.85
C SER A 32 -0.14 12.66 -3.41
N ILE A 33 -1.24 12.60 -2.66
CA ILE A 33 -2.53 12.07 -3.14
C ILE A 33 -3.30 13.07 -4.01
N LEU A 34 -2.90 14.34 -4.01
CA LEU A 34 -3.53 15.40 -4.78
C LEU A 34 -2.92 15.48 -6.17
N LYS A 35 -3.78 15.43 -7.20
CA LYS A 35 -3.33 15.61 -8.59
C LYS A 35 -2.69 16.97 -8.82
N SER A 36 -3.22 18.04 -8.22
CA SER A 36 -2.68 19.39 -8.37
C SER A 36 -1.22 19.51 -7.90
N VAL A 37 -0.86 18.86 -6.79
CA VAL A 37 0.53 18.79 -6.31
C VAL A 37 1.38 17.88 -7.20
N ALA A 38 0.85 16.72 -7.61
CA ALA A 38 1.53 15.81 -8.53
C ALA A 38 1.82 16.44 -9.91
N ASP A 39 0.99 17.41 -10.32
CA ASP A 39 1.12 18.16 -11.56
C ASP A 39 1.96 19.44 -11.44
N SER A 40 2.48 19.74 -10.24
CA SER A 40 3.31 20.93 -10.00
C SER A 40 4.65 20.86 -10.73
N ASP A 41 5.24 22.03 -10.98
CA ASP A 41 6.58 22.14 -11.58
C ASP A 41 7.65 21.50 -10.71
N TYR A 42 7.48 21.54 -9.38
CA TYR A 42 8.37 20.86 -8.44
C TYR A 42 8.41 19.35 -8.73
N VAL A 43 7.25 18.68 -8.74
CA VAL A 43 7.17 17.23 -8.96
C VAL A 43 7.59 16.84 -10.38
N LYS A 44 7.15 17.58 -11.40
CA LYS A 44 7.44 17.25 -12.81
C LYS A 44 8.91 17.37 -13.18
N ASN A 45 9.63 18.33 -12.57
CA ASN A 45 11.03 18.59 -12.89
C ASN A 45 12.02 17.96 -11.90
N HIS A 46 11.53 17.31 -10.85
CA HIS A 46 12.38 16.60 -9.90
C HIS A 46 12.99 15.34 -10.52
N GLU A 47 14.19 14.97 -10.09
CA GLU A 47 14.98 13.86 -10.65
C GLU A 47 14.23 12.51 -10.67
N PHE A 48 13.63 12.10 -9.55
CA PHE A 48 13.01 10.78 -9.43
C PHE A 48 11.49 10.74 -9.61
N TYR A 49 10.77 11.84 -9.32
CA TYR A 49 9.30 11.81 -9.26
C TYR A 49 8.63 11.37 -10.57
N PRO A 50 9.10 11.77 -11.77
CA PRO A 50 8.51 11.30 -13.03
C PRO A 50 8.47 9.77 -13.16
N VAL A 51 9.50 9.05 -12.69
CA VAL A 51 9.54 7.58 -12.71
C VAL A 51 8.46 6.99 -11.80
N TYR A 52 8.31 7.51 -10.58
CA TYR A 52 7.26 7.05 -9.68
C TYR A 52 5.86 7.38 -10.18
N MET A 53 5.69 8.56 -10.77
CA MET A 53 4.40 8.97 -11.36
C MET A 53 4.01 8.09 -12.55
N ASP A 54 4.97 7.62 -13.34
CA ASP A 54 4.72 6.64 -14.39
C ASP A 54 4.31 5.28 -13.82
N GLN A 55 5.05 4.78 -12.82
CA GLN A 55 4.75 3.51 -12.14
C GLN A 55 3.36 3.50 -11.48
N LEU A 56 2.92 4.65 -10.95
CA LEU A 56 1.61 4.76 -10.31
C LEU A 56 0.43 4.60 -11.27
N LYS A 57 0.61 4.81 -12.58
CA LYS A 57 -0.46 4.64 -13.58
C LYS A 57 -0.97 3.20 -13.63
N THR A 58 -0.10 2.24 -13.34
CA THR A 58 -0.43 0.80 -13.37
C THR A 58 -0.55 0.20 -11.97
N ALA A 59 -0.31 0.99 -10.92
CA ALA A 59 -0.43 0.52 -9.55
C ALA A 59 -1.87 0.05 -9.24
N ARG A 60 -1.96 -1.00 -8.43
CA ARG A 60 -3.21 -1.52 -7.88
C ARG A 60 -3.09 -1.55 -6.37
N ALA A 61 -4.16 -1.19 -5.67
CA ALA A 61 -4.24 -1.40 -4.25
C ALA A 61 -4.12 -2.90 -3.95
N ARG A 62 -3.50 -3.23 -2.81
CA ARG A 62 -3.55 -4.60 -2.29
C ARG A 62 -5.00 -5.01 -2.04
N THR A 63 -5.27 -6.31 -2.05
CA THR A 63 -6.61 -6.85 -1.79
C THR A 63 -7.14 -6.35 -0.46
N VAL A 64 -8.32 -5.74 -0.47
CA VAL A 64 -8.99 -5.23 0.73
C VAL A 64 -9.72 -6.39 1.39
N HIS A 65 -9.03 -7.10 2.27
CA HIS A 65 -9.60 -8.22 3.01
C HIS A 65 -9.21 -8.16 4.50
N PRO A 66 -10.13 -8.43 5.45
CA PRO A 66 -9.81 -8.43 6.88
C PRO A 66 -8.66 -9.38 7.25
N GLY A 67 -8.59 -10.53 6.57
CA GLY A 67 -7.53 -11.52 6.70
C GLY A 67 -6.25 -11.24 5.90
N TRP A 68 -6.14 -10.10 5.20
CA TRP A 68 -5.02 -9.83 4.26
C TRP A 68 -3.63 -10.00 4.89
N GLN A 69 -3.43 -9.59 6.14
CA GLN A 69 -2.13 -9.73 6.80
C GLN A 69 -1.72 -11.20 6.97
N ARG A 70 -2.68 -12.11 7.18
CA ARG A 70 -2.41 -13.56 7.24
C ARG A 70 -2.11 -14.12 5.86
N MET A 71 -2.84 -13.68 4.84
CA MET A 71 -2.58 -14.05 3.44
C MET A 71 -1.17 -13.64 3.00
N ASP A 72 -0.75 -12.40 3.30
CA ASP A 72 0.59 -11.88 3.01
C ASP A 72 1.69 -12.66 3.75
N ALA A 73 1.42 -13.10 4.99
CA ALA A 73 2.35 -13.96 5.74
C ALA A 73 2.50 -15.34 5.10
N ALA A 74 1.40 -15.97 4.68
CA ALA A 74 1.43 -17.26 3.97
C ALA A 74 2.24 -17.15 2.67
N ILE A 75 1.98 -16.12 1.86
CA ILE A 75 2.73 -15.86 0.61
C ILE A 75 4.23 -15.71 0.88
N LYS A 76 4.62 -14.93 1.90
CA LYS A 76 6.03 -14.73 2.26
C LYS A 76 6.72 -16.03 2.68
N LEU A 77 6.04 -16.85 3.49
CA LEU A 77 6.56 -18.14 3.91
C LEU A 77 6.78 -19.07 2.70
N GLY A 78 5.80 -19.18 1.80
CA GLY A 78 5.94 -20.00 0.60
C GLY A 78 7.11 -19.53 -0.29
N ILE A 79 7.28 -18.21 -0.45
CA ILE A 79 8.44 -17.64 -1.17
C ILE A 79 9.76 -18.02 -0.48
N GLU A 80 9.83 -17.93 0.85
CA GLU A 80 11.02 -18.28 1.62
C GLU A 80 11.37 -19.77 1.49
N GLU A 81 10.37 -20.66 1.56
CA GLU A 81 10.55 -22.10 1.39
C GLU A 81 11.11 -22.45 0.00
N VAL A 82 10.61 -21.79 -1.05
CA VAL A 82 11.10 -21.97 -2.42
C VAL A 82 12.55 -21.48 -2.56
N ILE A 83 12.85 -20.27 -2.07
CA ILE A 83 14.20 -19.68 -2.16
C ILE A 83 15.23 -20.55 -1.43
N ASN A 84 14.85 -21.11 -0.29
CA ASN A 84 15.72 -21.98 0.51
C ASN A 84 15.76 -23.43 0.01
N GLY A 85 15.03 -23.78 -1.05
CA GLY A 85 14.99 -25.13 -1.61
C GLY A 85 14.30 -26.17 -0.72
N VAL A 86 13.44 -25.71 0.20
CA VAL A 86 12.65 -26.58 1.10
C VAL A 86 11.50 -27.24 0.34
N LYS A 87 10.85 -26.50 -0.56
CA LYS A 87 9.76 -26.97 -1.41
C LYS A 87 10.00 -26.57 -2.86
N THR A 88 9.39 -27.32 -3.78
CA THR A 88 9.24 -26.85 -5.16
C THR A 88 8.28 -25.66 -5.23
N VAL A 89 8.34 -24.91 -6.33
CA VAL A 89 7.40 -23.79 -6.58
C VAL A 89 5.95 -24.27 -6.53
N GLN A 90 5.65 -25.44 -7.10
CA GLN A 90 4.28 -25.97 -7.14
C GLN A 90 3.78 -26.29 -5.73
N GLU A 91 4.53 -27.08 -4.96
CA GLU A 91 4.15 -27.45 -3.58
C GLU A 91 3.94 -26.22 -2.70
N ALA A 92 4.84 -25.24 -2.76
CA ALA A 92 4.71 -24.03 -1.97
C ALA A 92 3.48 -23.18 -2.36
N LEU A 93 3.17 -23.08 -3.67
CA LEU A 93 2.01 -22.34 -4.13
C LEU A 93 0.69 -23.05 -3.83
N ASP A 94 0.67 -24.39 -3.87
CA ASP A 94 -0.50 -25.19 -3.48
C ASP A 94 -0.79 -25.00 -1.99
N ASP A 95 0.23 -25.12 -1.12
CA ASP A 95 0.07 -24.89 0.32
C ASP A 95 -0.39 -23.45 0.64
N VAL A 96 0.16 -22.45 -0.07
CA VAL A 96 -0.27 -21.05 0.07
C VAL A 96 -1.72 -20.87 -0.36
N ALA A 97 -2.14 -21.54 -1.44
CA ALA A 97 -3.52 -21.46 -1.91
C ALA A 97 -4.50 -22.07 -0.90
N ASP A 98 -4.17 -23.24 -0.34
CA ASP A 98 -4.98 -23.90 0.68
C ASP A 98 -5.14 -23.03 1.95
N GLU A 99 -4.05 -22.45 2.44
CA GLU A 99 -4.08 -21.54 3.60
C GLU A 99 -4.90 -20.27 3.31
N ILE A 100 -4.73 -19.66 2.12
CA ILE A 100 -5.50 -18.47 1.76
C ILE A 100 -6.99 -18.79 1.62
N ASN A 101 -7.35 -19.93 1.04
CA ASN A 101 -8.75 -20.36 0.95
C ASN A 101 -9.37 -20.54 2.33
N ALA A 102 -8.66 -21.20 3.27
CA ALA A 102 -9.11 -21.32 4.65
C ALA A 102 -9.31 -19.94 5.31
N ILE A 103 -8.39 -18.99 5.10
CA ILE A 103 -8.55 -17.62 5.60
C ILE A 103 -9.78 -16.94 5.00
N ILE A 104 -10.06 -17.13 3.70
CA ILE A 104 -11.25 -16.55 3.06
C ILE A 104 -12.52 -17.11 3.69
N GLU A 105 -12.61 -18.44 3.83
CA GLU A 105 -13.77 -19.14 4.41
C GLU A 105 -14.09 -18.67 5.84
N GLU A 106 -13.10 -18.28 6.64
CA GLU A 106 -13.32 -17.74 7.99
C GLU A 106 -14.12 -16.41 8.04
N TYR A 107 -14.18 -15.66 6.93
CA TYR A 107 -14.88 -14.37 6.85
C TYR A 107 -16.15 -14.43 5.97
N GLU A 108 -16.54 -15.62 5.49
CA GLU A 108 -17.85 -15.86 4.87
C GLU A 108 -18.96 -16.05 5.90
#